data_AF-A0A961WZV0-F1
#
_entry.id   AF-A0A961WZV0-F1
#
_cell.length_a   1.000
_cell.length_b   1.000
_cell.length_c   1.000
_cell.angle_alpha   90.00
_cell.angle_beta   90.00
_cell.angle_gamma   90.00
#
_symmetry.space_group_name_H-M   'P 1'
#
loop_
_entity.id
_entity.type
_entity.pdbx_description
1 polymer ?
#
loop_
_entity_poly.entity_id
_entity_poly.type
_entity_poly.pdbx_seq_one_letter_code
_entity_poly.pdbx_strand_id
1 'polypeptide(L)' 'MDAYKFHNACRILLNIDKDELERAGVIAVDQVGGSDWKRFNDDILMFVIKLPTPRFEALWRLVEERQPERLKA' A
#
# COMPACT_ATOMS: atom_id res chain seq x y z
N MET A 1 16.14 4.46 1.10
CA MET A 1 15.42 3.61 2.07
C MET A 1 16.44 2.75 2.78
N ASP A 2 16.42 2.67 4.13
CA ASP A 2 17.26 1.73 4.88
C ASP A 2 16.48 0.45 5.21
N ALA A 3 17.15 -0.55 5.77
CA ALA A 3 16.53 -1.84 6.10
C ALA A 3 15.36 -1.70 7.09
N TYR A 4 15.41 -0.72 8.00
CA TYR A 4 14.34 -0.47 8.97
C TYR A 4 13.11 0.13 8.29
N LYS A 5 13.29 1.14 7.43
CA LYS A 5 12.20 1.73 6.63
C LYS A 5 11.56 0.70 5.70
N PHE A 6 12.36 -0.19 5.11
CA PHE A 6 11.83 -1.28 4.29
C PHE A 6 10.99 -2.26 5.12
N HIS A 7 11.50 -2.72 6.26
CA HIS A 7 10.75 -3.60 7.16
C HIS A 7 9.44 -2.95 7.63
N ASN A 8 9.46 -1.65 7.95
CA ASN A 8 8.24 -0.91 8.29
C ASN A 8 7.29 -0.79 7.10
N ALA A 9 7.79 -0.58 5.89
CA ALA A 9 6.95 -0.54 4.70
C ALA A 9 6.19 -1.86 4.52
N CYS A 10 6.85 -3.01 4.69
CA CYS A 10 6.20 -4.32 4.67
C CYS A 10 5.11 -4.43 5.75
N ARG A 11 5.39 -4.00 6.98
CA ARG A 11 4.41 -4.02 8.06
C ARG A 11 3.21 -3.12 7.79
N ILE A 12 3.45 -1.92 7.28
CA ILE A 12 2.41 -0.94 6.94
C ILE A 12 1.52 -1.53 5.85
N LEU A 13 2.10 -2.04 4.77
CA LEU A 13 1.38 -2.67 3.66
C LEU A 13 0.42 -3.78 4.13
N LEU A 14 0.86 -4.63 5.05
CA LEU A 14 0.04 -5.70 5.62
C LEU A 14 -1.08 -5.21 6.56
N ASN A 15 -1.10 -3.92 6.91
CA ASN A 15 -2.09 -3.29 7.78
C ASN A 15 -2.84 -2.13 7.09
N ILE A 16 -2.82 -2.07 5.75
CA ILE A 16 -3.69 -1.18 4.99
C ILE A 16 -4.99 -1.93 4.71
N ASP A 17 -6.13 -1.31 5.03
CA ASP A 17 -7.45 -1.87 4.73
C ASP A 17 -7.98 -1.47 3.34
N LYS A 18 -9.08 -2.10 2.93
CA LYS A 18 -9.70 -1.86 1.62
C LYS A 18 -10.17 -0.41 1.45
N ASP A 19 -10.77 0.16 2.49
CA ASP A 19 -11.35 1.49 2.41
C ASP A 19 -10.25 2.55 2.30
N GLU A 20 -9.10 2.31 2.91
CA GLU A 20 -7.91 3.15 2.76
C GLU A 20 -7.36 3.13 1.34
N LEU A 21 -7.30 1.96 0.70
CA LEU A 21 -6.90 1.86 -0.71
C LEU A 21 -7.89 2.55 -1.65
N GLU A 22 -9.19 2.45 -1.37
CA GLU A 22 -10.23 3.12 -2.15
C GLU A 22 -10.18 4.64 -1.98
N ARG A 23 -10.10 5.13 -0.73
CA ARG A 23 -9.98 6.57 -0.43
C ARG A 23 -8.72 7.19 -1.05
N ALA A 24 -7.62 6.45 -1.09
CA ALA A 24 -6.38 6.90 -1.71
C ALA A 24 -6.39 6.78 -3.24
N GLY A 25 -7.43 6.18 -3.84
CA GLY A 25 -7.53 5.96 -5.28
C GLY A 25 -6.56 4.89 -5.81
N VAL A 26 -6.03 4.03 -4.94
CA VAL A 26 -5.17 2.89 -5.32
C VAL A 26 -6.00 1.81 -6.04
N ILE A 27 -7.22 1.56 -5.56
CA ILE A 27 -8.19 0.67 -6.19
C ILE A 27 -9.52 1.40 -6.43
N ALA A 28 -10.37 0.85 -7.28
CA ALA A 28 -11.68 1.43 -7.58
C ALA A 28 -12.68 1.20 -6.44
N VAL A 29 -13.49 2.22 -6.14
CA VAL A 29 -14.55 2.19 -5.13
C VAL A 29 -15.63 1.17 -5.52
N ASP A 30 -16.12 0.42 -4.53
CA ASP A 30 -17.27 -0.48 -4.65
C ASP A 30 -17.20 -1.47 -5.82
N GLN A 31 -16.00 -1.88 -6.23
CA GLN A 31 -15.86 -2.91 -7.25
C GLN A 31 -16.38 -4.26 -6.73
N VAL A 32 -17.61 -4.58 -7.13
CA VAL A 32 -18.26 -5.87 -6.88
C VAL A 32 -17.47 -6.97 -7.61
N GLY A 33 -16.77 -7.81 -6.84
CA GLY A 33 -15.91 -8.89 -7.35
C GLY A 33 -14.42 -8.54 -7.53
N GLY A 34 -13.94 -7.44 -6.94
CA GLY A 34 -12.64 -6.84 -7.24
C GLY A 34 -11.43 -7.77 -7.10
N SER A 35 -10.80 -8.09 -8.24
CA SER A 35 -9.53 -8.83 -8.31
C SER A 35 -8.39 -8.12 -7.58
N ASP A 36 -8.50 -6.80 -7.42
CA ASP A 36 -7.44 -5.94 -6.91
C ASP A 36 -7.31 -6.05 -5.38
N TRP A 37 -8.41 -5.99 -4.63
CA TRP A 37 -8.38 -6.21 -3.17
C TRP A 37 -7.93 -7.64 -2.83
N LYS A 38 -8.45 -8.63 -3.56
CA LYS A 38 -8.02 -10.02 -3.41
C LYS A 38 -6.52 -10.17 -3.71
N ARG A 39 -6.02 -9.57 -4.81
CA ARG A 39 -4.61 -9.62 -5.18
C ARG A 39 -3.72 -8.87 -4.19
N PHE A 40 -4.18 -7.75 -3.63
CA PHE A 40 -3.45 -7.04 -2.59
C PHE A 40 -3.18 -7.93 -1.37
N ASN A 41 -4.16 -8.76 -0.97
CA ASN A 41 -4.02 -9.66 0.17
C ASN A 41 -3.30 -10.98 -0.17
N ASP A 42 -3.62 -11.58 -1.31
CA ASP A 42 -3.11 -12.90 -1.69
C ASP A 42 -1.69 -12.83 -2.32
N ASP A 43 -1.36 -11.73 -3.01
CA ASP A 43 -0.12 -11.56 -3.77
C ASP A 43 0.26 -10.08 -3.92
N ILE A 44 0.69 -9.47 -2.80
CA ILE A 44 0.99 -8.05 -2.72
C ILE A 44 2.12 -7.61 -3.66
N LEU A 45 3.09 -8.48 -3.94
CA LEU A 45 4.19 -8.15 -4.83
C LEU A 45 3.71 -8.05 -6.28
N MET A 46 2.88 -9.00 -6.73
CA MET A 46 2.26 -8.90 -8.05
C MET A 46 1.28 -7.75 -8.16
N PHE A 47 0.58 -7.41 -7.07
CA PHE A 47 -0.26 -6.21 -7.01
C PHE A 47 0.59 -4.97 -7.31
N VAL A 48 1.66 -4.75 -6.53
CA VAL A 48 2.54 -3.57 -6.66
C VAL A 48 3.18 -3.48 -8.04
N ILE A 49 3.71 -4.58 -8.59
CA ILE A 49 4.38 -4.58 -9.91
C ILE A 49 3.42 -4.23 -11.05
N LYS A 50 2.14 -4.61 -10.94
CA LYS A 50 1.14 -4.39 -11.98
C LYS A 50 0.37 -3.08 -11.84
N LEU A 51 0.57 -2.33 -10.76
CA LEU A 51 -0.10 -1.05 -10.57
C LEU A 51 0.38 -0.03 -11.62
N PRO A 52 -0.54 0.70 -12.28
CA PRO A 52 -0.20 1.90 -13.02
C PRO A 52 0.49 2.93 -12.12
N THR A 53 1.44 3.69 -12.67
CA THR A 53 2.26 4.67 -11.91
C THR A 53 1.46 5.57 -10.96
N PRO A 54 0.33 6.19 -11.36
CA PRO A 54 -0.42 7.06 -10.43
C PRO A 54 -0.96 6.34 -9.20
N ARG A 55 -1.37 5.08 -9.35
CA ARG A 55 -1.89 4.25 -8.23
C ARG A 55 -0.76 3.74 -7.35
N PHE A 56 0.40 3.42 -7.95
CA PHE A 56 1.59 3.08 -7.20
C PHE A 56 2.07 4.26 -6.33
N GLU A 57 2.09 5.47 -6.88
CA GLU A 57 2.43 6.68 -6.12
C GLU A 57 1.45 6.94 -4.97
N ALA A 58 0.15 6.73 -5.20
CA ALA A 58 -0.87 6.83 -4.15
C ALA A 58 -0.67 5.80 -3.03
N LEU A 59 -0.37 4.54 -3.39
CA LEU A 59 -0.05 3.49 -2.42
C LEU A 59 1.21 3.84 -1.63
N TRP A 60 2.25 4.31 -2.32
CA TRP A 60 3.50 4.67 -1.65
C TRP A 60 3.31 5.85 -0.69
N ARG A 61 2.47 6.83 -1.04
CA ARG A 61 2.12 7.93 -0.13
C ARG A 61 1.50 7.44 1.18
N LEU A 62 0.56 6.48 1.13
CA LEU A 62 0.00 5.85 2.34
C LEU A 62 1.09 5.19 3.19
N VAL A 63 2.05 4.53 2.54
CA VAL A 63 3.18 3.90 3.23
C VAL A 63 4.07 4.96 3.88
N GLU A 64 4.41 6.04 3.17
CA GLU A 64 5.26 7.12 3.69
C GLU A 64 4.61 7.86 4.86
N GLU A 65 3.32 8.14 4.79
CA GLU A 65 2.56 8.82 5.86
C GLU A 65 2.56 8.03 7.19
N ARG A 66 2.73 6.71 7.14
CA ARG A 66 2.79 5.85 8.34
C ARG A 66 4.20 5.45 8.74
N GLN A 67 5.23 5.88 8.03
CA GLN A 67 6.59 5.63 8.49
C GLN A 67 6.82 6.35 9.82
N PRO A 68 7.33 5.67 10.85
CA PRO A 68 7.62 6.34 12.11
C PRO A 68 8.68 7.40 11.89
N GLU A 69 8.50 8.57 12.50
CA GLU A 69 9.57 9.55 12.58
C GLU A 69 10.76 8.90 13.29
N ARG A 70 11.93 8.97 12.67
CA ARG A 70 13.14 8.46 13.29
C ARG A 70 13.45 9.38 14.46
N LEU A 71 13.11 8.95 15.68
CA LEU A 71 13.52 9.63 16.89
C LEU A 71 15.04 9.84 16.80
N LYS A 72 15.45 11.11 16.78
CA LYS A 72 16.87 11.45 16.91
C LYS A 72 17.25 11.06 18.34
N ALA A 73 18.10 10.05 18.46
CA ALA A 73 18.75 9.71 19.71
C ALA A 73 19.65 10.86 20.18
#